data_AF-A0A2L2WTP9-F1
#
_entry.id   AF-A0A2L2WTP9-F1
#
_cell.length_a   1.000
_cell.length_b   1.000
_cell.length_c   1.000
_cell.angle_alpha   90.00
_cell.angle_beta   90.00
_cell.angle_gamma   90.00
#
_symmetry.space_group_name_H-M   'P 1'
#
loop_
_entity.id
_entity.type
_entity.pdbx_description
1 polymer ?
#
loop_
_entity_poly.entity_id
_entity_poly.type
_entity_poly.pdbx_seq_one_letter_code
_entity_poly.pdbx_strand_id
1 'polypeptide(L)'
;FLNKHFGDRENLVYPTDPLKIGTDPTLLEKLFCETSFKEDYHILNTEVRKLGYNIPPLVNAYMSLSPTMRVFGTAVNHEFGNVEETGILIAFDEILEEKRMRHIDTFVEEHPESMDIFSELFLKDK
;
A
#
# COMPACT_ATOMS: atom_id res chain seq x y z
N PHE A 1 -4.63 8.40 7.76
CA PHE A 1 -4.83 6.96 7.40
C PHE A 1 -3.52 6.27 7.04
N LEU A 2 -2.88 6.57 5.89
CA LEU A 2 -1.69 5.84 5.43
C LEU A 2 -0.56 5.79 6.46
N ASN A 3 -0.21 6.93 7.07
CA ASN A 3 0.80 6.99 8.13
C ASN A 3 0.47 6.12 9.37
N LYS A 4 -0.82 5.97 9.71
CA LYS A 4 -1.25 5.17 10.86
C LYS A 4 -1.02 3.68 10.62
N HIS A 5 -1.41 3.19 9.44
CA HIS A 5 -1.41 1.76 9.12
C HIS A 5 -0.10 1.28 8.49
N PHE A 6 0.58 2.15 7.74
CA PHE A 6 1.75 1.81 6.93
C PHE A 6 2.94 2.75 7.18
N GLY A 7 2.87 3.68 8.14
CA GLY A 7 3.93 4.65 8.37
C GLY A 7 5.25 3.98 8.73
N ASP A 8 6.34 4.60 8.28
CA ASP A 8 7.69 4.14 8.62
C ASP A 8 8.03 4.39 10.10
N ARG A 9 7.90 3.34 10.91
CA ARG A 9 8.21 3.39 12.36
C ARG A 9 9.70 3.45 12.66
N GLU A 10 10.54 3.09 11.70
CA GLU A 10 12.00 3.02 11.85
C GLU A 10 12.70 4.30 11.36
N ASN A 11 11.97 5.20 10.70
CA ASN A 11 12.48 6.44 10.12
C ASN A 11 13.67 6.20 9.18
N LEU A 12 13.56 5.18 8.34
CA LEU A 12 14.51 4.79 7.30
C LEU A 12 14.64 5.86 6.20
N VAL A 13 13.51 6.49 5.83
CA VAL A 13 13.46 7.52 4.77
C VAL A 13 12.56 8.67 5.21
N TYR A 14 12.97 9.90 4.90
CA TYR A 14 12.19 11.11 5.15
C TYR A 14 12.22 12.05 3.93
N PRO A 15 11.11 12.75 3.63
CA PRO A 15 11.05 13.70 2.54
C PRO A 15 11.88 14.96 2.83
N THR A 16 12.56 15.50 1.82
CA THR A 16 13.35 16.73 1.96
C THR A 16 12.48 17.98 2.11
N ASP A 17 11.40 18.08 1.33
CA ASP A 17 10.36 19.10 1.50
C ASP A 17 9.00 18.42 1.76
N PRO A 18 8.69 18.09 3.04
CA PRO A 18 7.45 17.40 3.39
C PRO A 18 6.22 18.24 3.09
N LEU A 19 5.19 17.61 2.53
CA LEU A 19 3.87 18.19 2.37
C LEU A 19 3.31 18.59 3.75
N LYS A 20 2.93 19.86 3.89
CA LYS A 20 2.31 20.38 5.11
C LYS A 20 0.81 20.13 5.10
N ILE A 21 0.35 19.24 5.98
CA ILE A 21 -1.07 18.99 6.18
C ILE A 21 -1.66 20.17 6.96
N GLY A 22 -2.60 20.89 6.34
CA GLY A 22 -3.31 22.02 6.97
C GLY A 22 -4.38 21.61 8.00
N THR A 23 -4.73 20.33 8.03
CA THR A 23 -5.73 19.76 8.95
C THR A 23 -5.09 19.42 10.29
N ASP A 24 -5.75 19.75 11.40
CA ASP A 24 -5.33 19.39 12.76
C ASP A 24 -5.14 17.85 12.89
N PRO A 25 -3.94 17.37 13.25
CA PRO A 25 -3.68 15.96 13.49
C PRO A 25 -4.66 15.32 14.47
N THR A 26 -5.07 16.06 15.50
CA THR A 26 -6.00 15.58 16.53
C THR A 26 -7.38 15.26 15.96
N LEU A 27 -7.82 16.01 14.94
CA LEU A 27 -9.07 15.72 14.23
C LEU A 27 -8.95 14.44 13.42
N LEU A 28 -7.81 14.24 12.74
CA LEU A 28 -7.56 13.04 11.94
C LEU A 28 -7.43 11.79 12.82
N GLU A 29 -6.85 11.90 14.01
CA GLU A 29 -6.77 10.82 15.00
C GLU A 29 -8.15 10.45 15.55
N LYS A 30 -9.01 11.45 15.81
CA LYS A 30 -10.40 11.19 16.20
C LYS A 30 -11.23 10.56 15.09
N LEU A 31 -10.94 10.91 13.84
CA LEU A 31 -11.62 10.36 12.68
C LEU A 31 -11.21 8.90 12.43
N PHE A 32 -9.92 8.63 12.43
CA PHE A 32 -9.37 7.28 12.28
C PHE A 32 -9.06 6.71 13.67
N CYS A 33 -10.10 6.40 14.43
CA CYS A 33 -9.99 5.92 15.80
C CYS A 33 -9.97 4.38 15.91
N GLU A 34 -10.22 3.66 14.82
CA GLU A 34 -10.36 2.21 14.87
C GLU A 34 -9.01 1.50 14.95
N THR A 35 -8.96 0.30 15.49
CA THR A 35 -7.69 -0.44 15.58
C THR A 35 -7.39 -1.20 14.30
N SER A 36 -8.43 -1.67 13.60
CA SER A 36 -8.25 -2.47 12.39
C SER A 36 -8.15 -1.60 11.14
N PHE A 37 -7.25 -2.00 10.23
CA PHE A 37 -7.14 -1.41 8.90
C PHE A 37 -8.50 -1.39 8.18
N LYS A 38 -9.25 -2.49 8.27
CA LYS A 38 -10.51 -2.68 7.55
C LYS A 38 -11.59 -1.68 8.00
N GLU A 39 -11.71 -1.43 9.30
CA GLU A 39 -12.70 -0.50 9.84
C GLU A 39 -12.32 0.94 9.53
N ASP A 40 -11.06 1.34 9.77
CA ASP A 40 -10.59 2.67 9.39
C ASP A 40 -10.67 2.90 7.87
N TYR A 41 -10.47 1.85 7.05
CA TYR A 41 -10.59 1.94 5.60
C TYR A 41 -12.05 2.15 5.17
N HIS A 42 -13.00 1.55 5.88
CA HIS A 42 -14.42 1.84 5.67
C HIS A 42 -14.76 3.31 6.00
N ILE A 43 -14.19 3.85 7.09
CA ILE A 43 -14.30 5.27 7.44
C ILE A 43 -13.70 6.14 6.33
N LEU A 44 -12.46 5.85 5.90
CA LEU A 44 -11.78 6.59 4.84
C LEU A 44 -12.62 6.64 3.57
N ASN A 45 -13.11 5.49 3.11
CA ASN A 45 -13.90 5.39 1.88
C ASN A 45 -15.22 6.18 2.00
N THR A 46 -15.87 6.11 3.17
CA THR A 46 -17.09 6.86 3.45
C THR A 46 -16.87 8.36 3.43
N GLU A 47 -15.84 8.86 4.13
CA GLU A 47 -15.54 10.30 4.18
C GLU A 47 -15.08 10.86 2.84
N VAL A 48 -14.23 10.14 2.11
CA VAL A 48 -13.78 10.55 0.76
C VAL A 48 -14.97 10.65 -0.20
N ARG A 49 -15.92 9.71 -0.12
CA ARG A 49 -17.15 9.76 -0.93
C ARG A 49 -18.07 10.91 -0.56
N LYS A 50 -18.21 11.24 0.72
CA LYS A 50 -18.99 12.42 1.18
C LYS A 50 -18.46 13.72 0.59
N LEU A 51 -17.15 13.79 0.32
CA LEU A 51 -16.49 14.93 -0.32
C LEU A 51 -16.61 14.92 -1.86
N GLY A 52 -17.28 13.91 -2.44
CA GLY A 52 -17.46 13.78 -3.90
C GLY A 52 -16.28 13.14 -4.63
N TYR A 53 -15.34 12.55 -3.90
CA TYR A 53 -14.16 11.88 -4.46
C TYR A 53 -14.27 10.36 -4.35
N ASN A 54 -13.43 9.67 -5.10
CA ASN A 54 -13.27 8.22 -5.00
C ASN A 54 -11.79 7.89 -4.81
N ILE A 55 -11.50 6.87 -4.00
CA ILE A 55 -10.15 6.34 -3.87
C ILE A 55 -9.81 5.59 -5.17
N PRO A 56 -8.70 5.92 -5.85
CA PRO A 56 -8.31 5.24 -7.08
C PRO A 56 -8.13 3.72 -6.86
N PRO A 57 -8.54 2.86 -7.81
CA PRO A 57 -8.40 1.41 -7.68
C PRO A 57 -6.97 0.95 -7.41
N LEU A 58 -6.00 1.65 -7.99
CA LEU A 58 -4.58 1.33 -7.84
C LEU A 58 -4.10 1.48 -6.38
N VAL A 59 -4.56 2.52 -5.68
CA VAL A 59 -4.24 2.74 -4.26
C VAL A 59 -4.80 1.59 -3.42
N ASN A 60 -6.03 1.16 -3.71
CA ASN A 60 -6.65 0.03 -3.01
C ASN A 60 -5.92 -1.29 -3.26
N ALA A 61 -5.44 -1.52 -4.48
CA ALA A 61 -4.65 -2.68 -4.82
C ALA A 61 -3.37 -2.71 -3.96
N TYR A 62 -2.59 -1.64 -3.90
CA TYR A 62 -1.36 -1.61 -3.10
C TYR A 62 -1.62 -1.85 -1.60
N MET A 63 -2.64 -1.22 -1.03
CA MET A 63 -2.98 -1.42 0.39
C MET A 63 -3.43 -2.85 0.71
N SER A 64 -3.98 -3.57 -0.28
CA SER A 64 -4.46 -4.94 -0.09
C SER A 64 -3.38 -5.99 -0.37
N LEU A 65 -2.41 -5.68 -1.23
CA LEU A 65 -1.39 -6.61 -1.72
C LEU A 65 -0.24 -6.87 -0.73
N SER A 66 0.01 -5.98 0.23
CA SER A 66 1.10 -6.15 1.19
C SER A 66 0.74 -5.54 2.54
N PRO A 67 0.47 -6.38 3.55
CA PRO A 67 0.32 -5.93 4.93
C PRO A 67 1.58 -5.25 5.47
N THR A 68 2.76 -5.51 4.90
CA THR A 68 4.02 -4.89 5.31
C THR A 68 4.41 -3.67 4.47
N MET A 69 3.54 -3.22 3.57
CA MET A 69 3.75 -1.97 2.83
C MET A 69 4.15 -0.85 3.79
N ARG A 70 5.17 -0.08 3.41
CA ARG A 70 5.60 1.11 4.14
C ARG A 70 5.36 2.38 3.35
N VAL A 71 5.03 3.44 4.05
CA VAL A 71 4.82 4.80 3.53
C VAL A 71 5.79 5.73 4.25
N PHE A 72 6.61 6.45 3.48
CA PHE A 72 7.68 7.32 3.99
C PHE A 72 7.30 8.81 4.02
N GLY A 73 6.01 9.09 3.84
CA GLY A 73 5.48 10.45 3.75
C GLY A 73 5.37 10.96 2.32
N THR A 74 4.92 12.20 2.22
CA THR A 74 4.63 12.88 0.95
C THR A 74 5.51 14.11 0.84
N ALA A 75 6.14 14.31 -0.32
CA ALA A 75 6.95 15.48 -0.64
C ALA A 75 6.32 16.28 -1.78
N VAL A 76 6.69 17.56 -1.88
CA VAL A 76 6.38 18.37 -3.06
C VAL A 76 7.53 18.24 -4.07
N ASN A 77 7.23 17.74 -5.26
CA ASN A 77 8.21 17.65 -6.34
C ASN A 77 8.18 18.93 -7.19
N HIS A 78 9.11 19.84 -6.91
CA HIS A 78 9.27 21.09 -7.64
C HIS A 78 9.79 20.91 -9.07
N GLU A 79 10.52 19.82 -9.35
CA GLU A 79 11.07 19.52 -10.66
C GLU A 79 10.02 18.94 -11.61
N PHE A 80 8.92 18.41 -11.05
CA PHE A 80 7.81 17.83 -11.79
C PHE A 80 6.50 18.62 -11.57
N GLY A 81 6.56 19.94 -11.74
CA GLY A 81 5.35 20.77 -11.78
C GLY A 81 4.66 21.00 -10.43
N ASN A 82 5.39 20.88 -9.31
CA ASN A 82 4.87 21.01 -7.95
C ASN A 82 3.78 19.99 -7.61
N VAL A 83 3.93 18.76 -8.11
CA VAL A 83 3.02 17.67 -7.73
C VAL A 83 3.37 17.13 -6.35
N GLU A 84 2.39 16.48 -5.72
CA GLU A 84 2.58 15.72 -4.49
C GLU A 84 3.03 14.30 -4.84
N GLU A 85 4.13 13.85 -4.23
CA GLU A 85 4.68 12.50 -4.42
C GLU A 85 4.78 11.78 -3.09
N THR A 86 4.27 10.55 -3.04
CA THR A 86 4.32 9.71 -1.82
C THR A 86 5.25 8.54 -2.05
N GLY A 87 6.27 8.41 -1.19
CA GLY A 87 7.19 7.28 -1.21
C GLY A 87 6.56 6.07 -0.54
N ILE A 88 6.48 4.95 -1.26
CA ILE A 88 6.02 3.67 -0.73
C ILE A 88 7.05 2.56 -0.99
N LEU A 89 7.13 1.58 -0.09
CA LEU A 89 7.89 0.35 -0.27
C LEU A 89 6.94 -0.83 -0.15
N ILE A 90 7.04 -1.77 -1.08
CA ILE A 90 6.31 -3.03 -1.07
C ILE A 90 7.31 -4.16 -1.32
N ALA A 91 7.24 -5.18 -0.47
CA ALA A 91 8.05 -6.38 -0.62
C ALA A 91 7.51 -7.23 -1.80
N PHE A 92 8.39 -7.59 -2.74
CA PHE A 92 7.97 -8.27 -3.97
C PHE A 92 7.54 -9.72 -3.74
N ASP A 93 8.22 -10.39 -2.82
CA ASP A 93 7.93 -11.74 -2.36
C ASP A 93 6.52 -11.89 -1.77
N GLU A 94 6.04 -10.90 -1.00
CA GLU A 94 4.67 -10.91 -0.46
C GLU A 94 3.61 -10.80 -1.55
N ILE A 95 3.84 -9.94 -2.56
CA ILE A 95 2.92 -9.80 -3.70
C ILE A 95 2.79 -11.15 -4.43
N LEU A 96 3.90 -11.86 -4.60
CA LEU A 96 3.91 -13.16 -5.27
C LEU A 96 3.23 -14.24 -4.43
N GLU A 97 3.46 -14.29 -3.12
CA GLU A 97 2.84 -15.28 -2.23
C GLU A 97 1.30 -15.17 -2.22
N GLU A 98 0.75 -13.95 -2.11
CA GLU A 98 -0.70 -13.73 -2.10
C GLU A 98 -1.35 -14.05 -3.46
N LYS A 99 -0.62 -13.85 -4.57
CA LYS A 99 -1.07 -14.29 -5.90
C LYS A 99 -0.95 -15.81 -6.08
N ARG A 100 0.08 -16.41 -5.49
CA ARG A 100 0.30 -17.86 -5.55
C ARG A 100 -0.85 -18.62 -4.92
N MET A 101 -1.21 -18.24 -3.68
CA MET A 101 -2.32 -18.83 -2.93
C MET A 101 -3.67 -18.73 -3.65
N ARG A 102 -3.90 -17.65 -4.40
CA ARG A 102 -5.20 -17.45 -5.05
C ARG A 102 -5.32 -18.17 -6.40
N HIS A 103 -4.24 -18.31 -7.17
CA HIS A 103 -4.33 -18.72 -8.58
C HIS A 103 -3.29 -19.76 -9.01
N ILE A 104 -2.09 -19.77 -8.42
CA ILE A 104 -1.03 -20.70 -8.84
C ILE A 104 -1.22 -22.05 -8.19
N ASP A 105 -1.57 -22.12 -6.90
CA ASP A 105 -1.71 -23.42 -6.23
C ASP A 105 -2.82 -24.27 -6.88
N THR A 106 -3.96 -23.67 -7.24
CA THR A 106 -5.03 -24.35 -7.99
C THR A 106 -4.59 -24.76 -9.39
N PHE A 107 -3.84 -23.90 -10.09
CA PHE A 107 -3.31 -24.19 -11.42
C PHE A 107 -2.27 -25.33 -11.39
N VAL A 108 -1.43 -25.37 -10.36
CA VAL A 108 -0.40 -26.39 -10.12
C VAL A 108 -1.04 -27.72 -9.71
N GLU A 109 -2.12 -27.71 -8.93
CA GLU A 109 -2.91 -28.90 -8.66
C GLU A 109 -3.51 -29.49 -9.93
N GLU A 110 -3.97 -28.64 -10.86
CA GLU A 110 -4.52 -29.07 -12.15
C GLU A 110 -3.45 -29.45 -13.19
N HIS A 111 -2.25 -28.83 -13.14
CA HIS A 111 -1.17 -28.99 -14.11
C HIS A 111 0.20 -29.06 -13.41
N PRO A 112 0.54 -30.19 -12.75
CA PRO A 112 1.74 -30.34 -11.94
C PRO A 112 3.06 -30.15 -12.71
N GLU A 113 3.06 -30.38 -14.02
CA GLU A 113 4.20 -30.14 -14.92
C GLU A 113 4.59 -28.66 -15.05
N SER A 114 3.72 -27.73 -14.67
CA SER A 114 3.99 -26.29 -14.75
C SER A 114 4.92 -25.78 -13.64
N MET A 115 5.09 -26.54 -12.55
CA MET A 115 5.93 -26.17 -11.41
C MET A 115 7.40 -25.97 -11.77
N ASP A 116 7.91 -26.75 -12.73
CA ASP A 116 9.30 -26.63 -13.20
C ASP A 116 9.52 -25.29 -13.93
N ILE A 117 8.50 -24.79 -14.64
CA ILE A 117 8.55 -23.50 -15.35
C ILE A 117 8.44 -22.33 -14.36
N PHE A 118 7.55 -22.42 -13.37
CA PHE A 118 7.40 -21.38 -12.35
C PHE A 118 8.65 -21.26 -11.46
N SER A 119 9.25 -22.39 -11.08
CA SER A 119 10.50 -22.39 -10.32
C SER A 119 11.67 -21.79 -11.13
N GLU A 120 11.77 -22.05 -12.43
CA GLU A 120 12.76 -21.39 -13.29
C GLU A 120 12.54 -19.89 -13.48
N LEU A 121 11.31 -19.38 -13.44
CA LEU A 121 11.01 -17.97 -13.68
C LEU A 121 11.11 -17.09 -12.43
N PHE A 122 10.78 -17.64 -11.24
CA PHE A 122 10.60 -16.84 -10.02
C PHE A 122 11.57 -17.20 -8.89
N LEU A 123 12.24 -18.35 -8.94
CA LEU A 123 13.18 -18.81 -7.90
C LEU A 123 14.64 -18.79 -8.36
N LYS A 124 14.91 -18.33 -9.58
CA LYS A 124 16.24 -18.44 -10.21
C LYS A 124 17.21 -17.29 -9.89
N ASP A 125 16.90 -16.47 -8.89
CA ASP A 125 17.84 -15.52 -8.30
C ASP A 125 18.03 -15.82 -6.81
N LYS A 126 18.84 -16.85 -6.53
CA LYS A 126 19.58 -17.03 -5.28
C LYS A 126 20.99 -17.50 -5.59
#